data_AF-A0A2V8XIK4-F1
#
_entry.id   AF-A0A2V8XIK4-F1
#
_cell.length_a   1.000
_cell.length_b   1.000
_cell.length_c   1.000
_cell.angle_alpha   90.00
_cell.angle_beta   90.00
_cell.angle_gamma   90.00
#
_symmetry.space_group_name_H-M   'P 1'
#
loop_
_entity.id
_entity.type
_entity.pdbx_description
1 polymer ?
#
loop_
_entity_poly.entity_id
_entity_poly.type
_entity_poly.pdbx_seq_one_letter_code
_entity_poly.pdbx_strand_id
1 'polypeptide(L)'
;MSQTRNARHRRHGAWTGHPDQNEIAVSQFPAPNQMPARPADGNTHPDLRPLPKGVGKRTLAGTRAAVRTVIRYRNGVLNGKGASLLDGYMEDLATDRIYRLMIAQRMKHSHQVEVVDENDAAVRHTPEFVHDLFDEELERLLRETEKSSDTRMQTTLREARRISEEMIRREEFNPA
;
A
#
# COMPACT_ATOMS: atom_id res chain seq x y z
N MET A 1 1.01 10.29 7.60
CA MET A 1 1.50 11.64 8.00
C MET A 1 0.78 12.04 9.28
N SER A 2 1.47 12.59 10.27
CA SER A 2 0.82 13.03 11.53
C SER A 2 -0.05 14.28 11.31
N GLN A 3 -1.22 14.32 11.95
CA GLN A 3 -2.17 15.42 11.87
C GLN A 3 -1.57 16.75 12.37
N THR A 4 -0.70 16.71 13.38
CA THR A 4 0.07 17.86 13.85
C THR A 4 0.93 18.47 12.74
N ARG A 5 1.54 17.62 11.89
CA ARG A 5 2.35 18.10 10.77
C ARG A 5 1.47 18.79 9.72
N ASN A 6 0.28 18.25 9.43
CA ASN A 6 -0.67 18.87 8.50
C ASN A 6 -1.10 20.28 8.97
N ALA A 7 -1.47 20.41 10.25
CA ALA A 7 -1.82 21.71 10.85
C ALA A 7 -0.67 22.72 10.80
N ARG A 8 0.57 22.28 11.10
CA ARG A 8 1.78 23.13 10.95
C ARG A 8 2.05 23.55 9.51
N HIS A 9 1.74 22.69 8.53
CA HIS A 9 1.86 22.98 7.10
C HIS A 9 0.65 23.73 6.54
N ARG A 10 -0.20 24.29 7.40
CA ARG A 10 -1.29 25.19 7.02
C ARG A 10 -2.38 24.52 6.17
N ARG A 11 -2.56 23.20 6.32
CA ARG A 11 -3.67 22.45 5.70
C ARG A 11 -4.96 22.76 6.45
N HIS A 12 -6.06 23.02 5.75
CA HIS A 12 -7.34 23.32 6.39
C HIS A 12 -7.95 22.18 7.23
N GLY A 13 -7.50 20.94 7.00
CA GLY A 13 -7.96 19.76 7.72
C GLY A 13 -7.17 18.53 7.27
N ALA A 14 -7.65 17.36 7.69
CA ALA A 14 -7.06 16.09 7.32
C ALA A 14 -8.09 14.95 7.32
N TRP A 15 -7.73 13.83 6.69
CA TRP A 15 -8.58 12.65 6.57
C TRP A 15 -8.27 11.65 7.69
N THR A 16 -9.28 10.87 8.07
CA THR A 16 -9.19 9.75 9.02
C THR A 16 -9.76 8.49 8.37
N GLY A 17 -9.15 7.34 8.62
CA GLY A 17 -9.63 6.05 8.09
C GLY A 17 -10.67 5.36 8.97
N HIS A 18 -10.77 5.75 10.24
CA HIS A 18 -11.68 5.14 11.23
C HIS A 18 -12.29 6.20 12.17
N PRO A 19 -13.56 6.06 12.60
CA PRO A 19 -14.22 7.02 13.51
C PRO A 19 -13.46 7.30 14.81
N ASP A 20 -12.82 6.29 15.41
CA ASP A 20 -12.04 6.43 16.65
C ASP A 20 -10.87 7.42 16.54
N GLN A 21 -10.44 7.75 15.32
CA GLN A 21 -9.37 8.73 15.07
C GLN A 21 -9.88 10.17 15.00
N ASN A 22 -11.21 10.38 15.01
CA ASN A 22 -11.82 11.68 14.73
C ASN A 22 -11.49 12.72 15.80
N GLU A 23 -11.70 12.40 17.07
CA GLU A 23 -11.41 13.35 18.18
C GLU A 23 -9.93 13.76 18.19
N ILE A 24 -9.04 12.77 18.01
CA ILE A 24 -7.60 12.99 17.91
C ILE A 24 -7.29 13.93 16.74
N ALA A 25 -7.90 13.73 15.56
CA ALA A 25 -7.67 14.57 14.39
C ALA A 25 -8.20 16.00 14.61
N VAL A 26 -9.43 16.15 15.09
CA VAL A 26 -10.07 17.46 15.34
C VAL A 26 -9.26 18.30 16.33
N SER A 27 -8.71 17.68 17.38
CA SER A 27 -7.88 18.39 18.36
C SER A 27 -6.67 19.11 17.76
N GLN A 28 -6.21 18.70 16.56
CA GLN A 28 -5.07 19.31 15.88
C GLN A 28 -5.43 20.53 15.02
N PHE A 29 -6.73 20.78 14.78
CA PHE A 29 -7.23 21.87 13.92
C PHE A 29 -8.19 22.76 14.73
N PRO A 30 -7.67 23.70 15.55
CA PRO A 30 -8.46 24.48 16.49
C PRO A 30 -9.29 25.62 15.85
N ALA A 31 -9.15 25.84 14.54
CA ALA A 31 -9.87 26.87 13.80
C ALA A 31 -10.64 26.25 12.63
N PRO A 32 -11.74 26.86 12.16
CA PRO A 32 -12.55 26.31 11.06
C PRO A 32 -11.75 26.09 9.77
N ASN A 33 -10.74 26.93 9.53
CA ASN A 33 -9.76 26.78 8.46
C ASN A 33 -8.51 27.63 8.76
N GLN A 34 -7.49 27.46 7.92
CA GLN A 34 -6.21 28.18 7.96
C GLN A 34 -6.00 29.14 6.77
N MET A 35 -7.08 29.60 6.10
CA MET A 35 -6.96 30.50 4.94
C MET A 35 -6.15 31.79 5.22
N PRO A 36 -6.29 32.47 6.38
CA PRO A 36 -5.51 33.66 6.69
C PRO A 36 -4.00 33.42 6.78
N ALA A 37 -3.57 32.16 6.94
CA ALA A 37 -2.16 31.78 7.02
C ALA A 37 -1.53 31.50 5.65
N ARG A 38 -2.25 31.68 4.54
CA ARG A 38 -1.70 31.44 3.19
C ARG A 38 -0.53 32.39 2.90
N PRO A 39 0.65 31.89 2.47
CA PRO A 39 1.76 32.74 2.08
C PRO A 39 1.39 33.66 0.90
N ALA A 40 1.78 34.94 0.96
CA ALA A 40 1.60 35.88 -0.15
C ALA A 40 2.42 35.48 -1.38
N ASP A 41 3.66 35.01 -1.16
CA ASP A 41 4.63 34.68 -2.21
C ASP A 41 4.84 33.16 -2.35
N GLY A 42 3.75 32.42 -2.57
CA GLY A 42 3.84 30.98 -2.82
C GLY A 42 4.52 30.68 -4.15
N ASN A 43 5.42 29.69 -4.18
CA ASN A 43 6.01 29.21 -5.44
C ASN A 43 4.91 28.62 -6.34
N THR A 44 4.63 29.26 -7.48
CA THR A 44 3.64 28.82 -8.47
C THR A 44 4.13 27.69 -9.36
N HIS A 45 5.45 27.46 -9.40
CA HIS A 45 6.11 26.42 -10.19
C HIS A 45 7.07 25.59 -9.32
N PRO A 46 6.56 24.89 -8.29
CA PRO A 46 7.39 24.01 -7.49
C PRO A 46 7.91 22.84 -8.33
N ASP A 47 9.09 22.33 -7.98
CA ASP A 47 9.53 21.03 -8.50
C ASP A 47 8.60 19.94 -7.96
N LEU A 48 7.84 19.33 -8.86
CA LEU A 48 6.88 18.26 -8.54
C LEU A 48 7.49 16.85 -8.67
N ARG A 49 8.75 16.73 -9.09
CA ARG A 49 9.44 15.45 -9.28
C ARG A 49 10.81 15.40 -8.57
N PRO A 50 10.95 15.90 -7.33
CA PRO A 50 12.21 15.77 -6.63
C PRO A 50 12.46 14.28 -6.32
N LEU A 51 13.70 13.83 -6.49
CA LEU A 51 14.09 12.50 -6.01
C LEU A 51 13.95 12.47 -4.47
N PRO A 52 13.21 11.50 -3.90
CA PRO A 52 13.06 11.39 -2.46
C PRO A 52 14.42 11.22 -1.77
N LYS A 53 14.68 12.02 -0.74
CA LYS A 53 15.85 11.89 0.14
C LYS A 53 15.44 11.23 1.45
N GLY A 54 16.32 10.43 2.04
CA GLY A 54 16.04 9.76 3.32
C GLY A 54 14.93 8.70 3.26
N VAL A 55 14.60 8.22 2.06
CA VAL A 55 13.81 7.00 1.90
C VAL A 55 14.70 5.82 2.30
N GLY A 56 14.24 5.02 3.26
CA GLY A 56 14.99 3.86 3.76
C GLY A 56 15.28 2.79 2.70
N LYS A 57 15.79 1.64 3.12
CA LYS A 57 16.11 0.54 2.21
C LYS A 57 14.85 -0.03 1.55
N ARG A 58 14.98 -0.44 0.28
CA ARG A 58 13.98 -1.30 -0.38
C ARG A 58 14.27 -2.73 0.07
N THR A 59 13.33 -3.35 0.76
CA THR A 59 13.54 -4.68 1.36
C THR A 59 12.62 -5.73 0.75
N LEU A 60 13.07 -7.00 0.78
CA LEU A 60 12.27 -8.17 0.45
C LEU A 60 11.05 -8.28 1.38
N ALA A 61 11.24 -8.04 2.68
CA ALA A 61 10.14 -8.01 3.64
C ALA A 61 9.04 -7.00 3.25
N GLY A 62 9.42 -5.84 2.72
CA GLY A 62 8.48 -4.86 2.17
C GLY A 62 7.75 -5.37 0.92
N THR A 63 8.42 -6.12 0.04
CA THR A 63 7.73 -6.80 -1.08
C THR A 63 6.74 -7.85 -0.57
N ARG A 64 7.13 -8.69 0.38
CA ARG A 64 6.25 -9.72 0.97
C ARG A 64 5.01 -9.11 1.62
N ALA A 65 5.18 -8.03 2.37
CA ALA A 65 4.06 -7.28 2.94
C ALA A 65 3.13 -6.74 1.85
N ALA A 66 3.67 -6.13 0.80
CA ALA A 66 2.90 -5.66 -0.35
C ALA A 66 2.11 -6.80 -1.02
N VAL A 67 2.75 -7.96 -1.26
CA VAL A 67 2.12 -9.17 -1.83
C VAL A 67 0.95 -9.63 -0.95
N ARG A 68 1.14 -9.80 0.36
CA ARG A 68 0.03 -10.15 1.27
C ARG A 68 -1.11 -9.15 1.21
N THR A 69 -0.80 -7.86 1.22
CA THR A 69 -1.83 -6.81 1.22
C THR A 69 -2.64 -6.82 -0.07
N VAL A 70 -2.03 -6.97 -1.24
CA VAL A 70 -2.79 -7.02 -2.52
C VAL A 70 -3.70 -8.26 -2.58
N ILE A 71 -3.22 -9.42 -2.12
CA ILE A 71 -4.05 -10.64 -2.05
C ILE A 71 -5.25 -10.42 -1.11
N ARG A 72 -5.01 -9.92 0.11
CA ARG A 72 -6.07 -9.72 1.11
C ARG A 72 -7.07 -8.64 0.68
N TYR A 73 -6.60 -7.53 0.10
CA TYR A 73 -7.46 -6.48 -0.41
C TYR A 73 -8.33 -6.99 -1.56
N ARG A 74 -7.73 -7.67 -2.56
CA ARG A 74 -8.48 -8.24 -3.68
C ARG A 74 -9.50 -9.27 -3.22
N ASN A 75 -9.15 -10.09 -2.22
CA ASN A 75 -10.09 -11.01 -1.59
C ASN A 75 -11.28 -10.28 -0.94
N GLY A 76 -11.04 -9.14 -0.28
CA GLY A 76 -12.09 -8.25 0.22
C GLY A 76 -13.02 -7.80 -0.89
N VAL A 77 -12.47 -7.29 -2.00
CA VAL A 77 -13.24 -6.85 -3.18
C VAL A 77 -14.10 -7.98 -3.76
N LEU A 78 -13.54 -9.18 -3.93
CA LEU A 78 -14.27 -10.37 -4.40
C LEU A 78 -15.42 -10.78 -3.48
N ASN A 79 -15.37 -10.38 -2.20
CA ASN A 79 -16.41 -10.60 -1.21
C ASN A 79 -17.25 -9.33 -0.92
N GLY A 80 -17.25 -8.35 -1.83
CA GLY A 80 -18.08 -7.15 -1.76
C GLY A 80 -17.58 -6.07 -0.80
N LYS A 81 -16.32 -6.13 -0.36
CA LYS A 81 -15.70 -5.16 0.57
C LYS A 81 -14.65 -4.32 -0.15
N GLY A 82 -15.03 -3.09 -0.52
CA GLY A 82 -14.11 -2.12 -1.14
C GLY A 82 -13.14 -1.43 -0.17
N ALA A 83 -13.39 -1.54 1.13
CA ALA A 83 -12.52 -1.09 2.22
C ALA A 83 -12.33 -2.23 3.22
N SER A 84 -11.08 -2.50 3.59
CA SER A 84 -10.73 -3.64 4.46
C SER A 84 -9.73 -3.24 5.54
N LEU A 85 -9.95 -3.70 6.77
CA LEU A 85 -8.99 -3.55 7.86
C LEU A 85 -7.86 -4.58 7.69
N LEU A 86 -6.67 -4.13 7.29
CA LEU A 86 -5.49 -4.95 7.07
C LEU A 86 -4.36 -4.44 7.96
N ASP A 87 -3.83 -5.30 8.83
CA ASP A 87 -2.71 -4.99 9.73
C ASP A 87 -2.89 -3.71 10.57
N GLY A 88 -4.14 -3.43 10.97
CA GLY A 88 -4.51 -2.25 11.76
C GLY A 88 -4.79 -0.99 10.94
N TYR A 89 -4.74 -1.06 9.60
CA TYR A 89 -5.02 0.05 8.70
C TYR A 89 -6.27 -0.20 7.86
N MET A 90 -7.07 0.83 7.64
CA MET A 90 -8.21 0.77 6.72
C MET A 90 -7.72 1.01 5.30
N GLU A 91 -7.61 -0.06 4.53
CA GLU A 91 -7.06 -0.06 3.18
C GLU A 91 -8.16 0.00 2.11
N ASP A 92 -7.86 0.73 1.04
CA ASP A 92 -8.72 0.92 -0.13
C ASP A 92 -7.98 0.58 -1.44
N LEU A 93 -8.61 0.92 -2.58
CA LEU A 93 -8.08 0.61 -3.91
C LEU A 93 -6.73 1.31 -4.19
N ALA A 94 -6.46 2.46 -3.56
CA ALA A 94 -5.20 3.17 -3.76
C ALA A 94 -4.03 2.38 -3.18
N THR A 95 -4.23 1.71 -2.03
CA THR A 95 -3.24 0.82 -1.43
C THR A 95 -2.91 -0.38 -2.32
N ASP A 96 -3.93 -1.06 -2.85
CA ASP A 96 -3.72 -2.15 -3.81
C ASP A 96 -2.95 -1.67 -5.04
N ARG A 97 -3.35 -0.51 -5.59
CA ARG A 97 -2.72 0.04 -6.78
C ARG A 97 -1.26 0.39 -6.56
N ILE A 98 -0.91 1.08 -5.48
CA ILE A 98 0.49 1.46 -5.25
C ILE A 98 1.38 0.23 -5.05
N TYR A 99 0.89 -0.79 -4.36
CA TYR A 99 1.67 -2.02 -4.16
C TYR A 99 1.85 -2.82 -5.45
N ARG A 100 0.80 -3.00 -6.25
CA ARG A 100 0.93 -3.66 -7.57
C ARG A 100 1.91 -2.93 -8.48
N LEU A 101 1.82 -1.61 -8.57
CA LEU A 101 2.71 -0.79 -9.40
C LEU A 101 4.15 -0.81 -8.88
N MET A 102 4.34 -0.80 -7.57
CA MET A 102 5.67 -0.94 -6.96
C MET A 102 6.30 -2.29 -7.32
N ILE A 103 5.55 -3.39 -7.22
CA ILE A 103 6.05 -4.73 -7.56
C ILE A 103 6.37 -4.80 -9.07
N ALA A 104 5.47 -4.33 -9.93
CA ALA A 104 5.68 -4.27 -11.37
C ALA A 104 6.94 -3.44 -11.74
N GLN A 105 7.13 -2.28 -11.10
CA GLN A 105 8.33 -1.46 -11.31
C GLN A 105 9.61 -2.18 -10.88
N ARG A 106 9.60 -2.86 -9.73
CA ARG A 106 10.75 -3.67 -9.26
C ARG A 106 11.07 -4.81 -10.23
N MET A 107 10.05 -5.44 -10.80
CA MET A 107 10.24 -6.49 -11.82
C MET A 107 10.84 -5.93 -13.11
N LYS A 108 10.24 -4.87 -13.65
CA LYS A 108 10.67 -4.21 -14.89
C LYS A 108 12.11 -3.68 -14.80
N HIS A 109 12.48 -3.12 -13.66
CA HIS A 109 13.78 -2.52 -13.41
C HIS A 109 14.68 -3.38 -12.51
N SER A 110 14.50 -4.71 -12.51
CA SER A 110 15.18 -5.63 -11.58
C SER A 110 16.72 -5.59 -11.65
N HIS A 111 17.29 -5.10 -12.77
CA HIS A 111 18.73 -4.88 -12.91
C HIS A 111 19.23 -3.53 -12.36
N GLN A 112 18.35 -2.57 -12.14
CA GLN A 112 18.67 -1.19 -11.77
C GLN A 112 18.21 -0.86 -10.34
N VAL A 113 17.19 -1.55 -9.84
CA VAL A 113 16.62 -1.34 -8.51
C VAL A 113 17.20 -2.36 -7.56
N GLU A 114 18.01 -1.89 -6.62
CA GLU A 114 18.47 -2.70 -5.50
C GLU A 114 17.32 -2.92 -4.50
N VAL A 115 17.01 -4.20 -4.25
CA VAL A 115 16.18 -4.67 -3.14
C VAL A 115 17.03 -5.65 -2.33
N VAL A 116 17.02 -5.54 -1.01
CA VAL A 116 17.84 -6.39 -0.14
C VAL A 116 16.98 -7.30 0.74
N ASP A 117 17.50 -8.46 1.10
CA ASP A 117 16.91 -9.32 2.12
C ASP A 117 17.27 -8.85 3.55
N GLU A 118 16.93 -9.65 4.55
CA GLU A 118 17.26 -9.40 5.97
C GLU A 118 18.76 -9.42 6.29
N ASN A 119 19.59 -10.02 5.42
CA ASN A 119 21.04 -10.11 5.55
C ASN A 119 21.76 -9.08 4.67
N ASP A 120 21.04 -8.08 4.14
CA ASP A 120 21.54 -7.07 3.20
C ASP A 120 22.03 -7.65 1.85
N ALA A 121 21.67 -8.89 1.50
CA ALA A 121 21.99 -9.48 0.21
C ALA A 121 21.02 -8.99 -0.87
N ALA A 122 21.55 -8.66 -2.06
CA ALA A 122 20.74 -8.19 -3.17
C ALA A 122 19.82 -9.30 -3.71
N VAL A 123 18.53 -9.00 -3.82
CA VAL A 123 17.47 -9.88 -4.30
C VAL A 123 16.87 -9.31 -5.58
N ARG A 124 16.87 -10.11 -6.63
CA ARG A 124 16.32 -9.73 -7.93
C ARG A 124 14.85 -10.14 -8.03
N HIS A 125 13.96 -9.17 -8.25
CA HIS A 125 12.54 -9.42 -8.52
C HIS A 125 12.32 -9.90 -9.97
N THR A 126 12.69 -11.12 -10.31
CA THR A 126 12.28 -11.73 -11.61
C THR A 126 10.80 -12.14 -11.55
N PRO A 127 10.11 -12.37 -12.69
CA PRO A 127 8.75 -12.89 -12.70
C PRO A 127 8.58 -14.18 -11.91
N GLU A 128 9.53 -15.10 -12.02
CA GLU A 128 9.52 -16.39 -11.33
C GLU A 128 9.67 -16.19 -9.82
N PHE A 129 10.62 -15.35 -9.41
CA PHE A 129 10.80 -15.05 -7.99
C PHE A 129 9.55 -14.38 -7.38
N VAL A 130 8.93 -13.44 -8.09
CA VAL A 130 7.69 -12.81 -7.60
C VAL A 130 6.54 -13.81 -7.54
N HIS A 131 6.43 -14.72 -8.50
CA HIS A 131 5.45 -15.82 -8.47
C HIS A 131 5.59 -16.67 -7.20
N ASP A 132 6.83 -17.07 -6.87
CA ASP A 132 7.12 -17.85 -5.67
C ASP A 132 6.73 -17.08 -4.39
N LEU A 133 6.99 -15.77 -4.34
CA LEU A 133 6.52 -14.93 -3.24
C LEU A 133 4.99 -14.93 -3.12
N PHE A 134 4.26 -14.90 -4.23
CA PHE A 134 2.80 -14.96 -4.19
C PHE A 134 2.29 -16.31 -3.64
N ASP A 135 2.96 -17.41 -3.97
CA ASP A 135 2.60 -18.74 -3.45
C ASP A 135 2.89 -18.86 -1.96
N GLU A 136 4.09 -18.49 -1.52
CA GLU A 136 4.49 -18.54 -0.11
C GLU A 136 3.57 -17.69 0.78
N GLU A 137 3.24 -16.47 0.33
CA GLU A 137 2.37 -15.58 1.08
C GLU A 137 0.90 -16.04 1.03
N LEU A 138 0.43 -16.64 -0.07
CA LEU A 138 -0.90 -17.27 -0.13
C LEU A 138 -0.99 -18.44 0.86
N GLU A 139 -0.01 -19.34 0.88
CA GLU A 139 0.01 -20.46 1.82
C GLU A 139 -0.03 -19.99 3.27
N ARG A 140 0.71 -18.91 3.57
CA ARG A 140 0.66 -18.29 4.89
C ARG A 140 -0.75 -17.82 5.23
N LEU A 141 -1.42 -17.10 4.32
CA LEU A 141 -2.79 -16.64 4.53
C LEU A 141 -3.76 -17.80 4.72
N LEU A 142 -3.60 -18.88 3.95
CA LEU A 142 -4.42 -20.07 4.08
C LEU A 142 -4.27 -20.72 5.45
N ARG A 143 -3.04 -20.92 5.94
CA ARG A 143 -2.77 -21.42 7.30
C ARG A 143 -3.37 -20.54 8.39
N GLU A 144 -3.39 -19.22 8.20
CA GLU A 144 -4.03 -18.28 9.13
C GLU A 144 -5.57 -18.44 9.13
N THR A 145 -6.17 -18.74 7.97
CA THR A 145 -7.63 -18.94 7.81
C THR A 145 -8.14 -20.37 8.07
N GLU A 146 -7.29 -21.39 8.03
CA GLU A 146 -7.67 -22.77 8.35
C GLU A 146 -8.27 -22.89 9.76
N LYS A 147 -7.81 -22.03 10.68
CA LYS A 147 -8.34 -21.92 12.05
C LYS A 147 -9.83 -21.54 12.10
N SER A 148 -10.39 -20.96 11.05
CA SER A 148 -11.81 -20.57 10.98
C SER A 148 -12.69 -21.51 10.15
N SER A 149 -12.13 -22.58 9.55
CA SER A 149 -12.83 -23.56 8.69
C SER A 149 -13.68 -22.96 7.55
N ASP A 150 -13.32 -21.77 7.06
CA ASP A 150 -14.08 -21.06 6.01
C ASP A 150 -13.56 -21.43 4.61
N THR A 151 -14.14 -22.49 4.03
CA THR A 151 -13.79 -22.98 2.68
C THR A 151 -14.02 -21.92 1.60
N ARG A 152 -15.02 -21.03 1.76
CA ARG A 152 -15.29 -19.97 0.79
C ARG A 152 -14.19 -18.91 0.81
N MET A 153 -13.70 -18.56 2.01
CA MET A 153 -12.57 -17.65 2.17
C MET A 153 -11.31 -18.19 1.47
N GLN A 154 -11.01 -19.48 1.65
CA GLN A 154 -9.84 -20.10 1.02
C GLN A 154 -9.92 -20.06 -0.52
N THR A 155 -11.10 -20.37 -1.09
CA THR A 155 -11.31 -20.28 -2.54
C THR A 155 -11.11 -18.86 -3.06
N THR A 156 -11.67 -17.87 -2.37
CA THR A 156 -11.56 -16.46 -2.79
C THR A 156 -10.15 -15.89 -2.61
N LEU A 157 -9.37 -16.37 -1.63
CA LEU A 157 -7.95 -16.03 -1.50
C LEU A 157 -7.10 -16.55 -2.67
N ARG A 158 -7.35 -17.78 -3.13
CA ARG A 158 -6.65 -18.34 -4.29
C ARG A 158 -6.94 -17.54 -5.56
N GLU A 159 -8.20 -17.17 -5.76
CA GLU A 159 -8.58 -16.34 -6.89
C GLU A 159 -8.01 -14.92 -6.78
N ALA A 160 -8.01 -14.34 -5.58
CA ALA A 160 -7.39 -13.04 -5.32
C ALA A 160 -5.90 -13.02 -5.63
N ARG A 161 -5.16 -14.08 -5.24
CA ARG A 161 -3.74 -14.26 -5.61
C ARG A 161 -3.55 -14.32 -7.11
N ARG A 162 -4.35 -15.13 -7.82
CA ARG A 162 -4.29 -15.27 -9.28
C ARG A 162 -4.49 -13.93 -9.99
N ILE A 163 -5.58 -13.23 -9.67
CA ILE A 163 -5.91 -11.93 -10.26
C ILE A 163 -4.82 -10.89 -9.95
N SER A 164 -4.37 -10.82 -8.69
CA SER A 164 -3.39 -9.80 -8.28
C SER A 164 -2.06 -9.94 -9.02
N GLU A 165 -1.54 -11.17 -9.14
CA GLU A 165 -0.31 -11.42 -9.90
C GLU A 165 -0.50 -11.13 -11.39
N GLU A 166 -1.63 -11.55 -11.97
CA GLU A 166 -1.94 -11.31 -13.38
C GLU A 166 -1.96 -9.81 -13.72
N MET A 167 -2.60 -8.99 -12.88
CA MET A 167 -2.61 -7.53 -13.03
C MET A 167 -1.20 -6.92 -12.95
N ILE A 168 -0.32 -7.45 -12.10
CA ILE A 168 1.08 -6.97 -11.99
C ILE A 168 1.85 -7.34 -13.25
N ARG A 169 1.75 -8.59 -13.71
CA ARG A 169 2.48 -9.11 -14.87
C ARG A 169 2.10 -8.42 -16.16
N ARG A 170 0.82 -8.07 -16.32
CA ARG A 170 0.32 -7.34 -17.49
C ARG A 170 0.57 -5.84 -17.42
N GLU A 171 1.20 -5.35 -16.36
CA GLU A 171 1.31 -3.92 -16.05
C GLU A 171 -0.07 -3.23 -16.15
N GLU A 172 -1.15 -3.88 -15.68
CA GLU A 172 -2.50 -3.34 -15.80
C GLU A 172 -2.67 -2.11 -14.90
N PHE A 173 -2.61 -0.93 -15.54
CA PHE A 173 -2.84 0.37 -14.91
C PHE A 173 -4.32 0.75 -14.79
N ASN A 174 -5.22 -0.03 -15.43
CA ASN A 174 -6.64 0.29 -15.54
C ASN A 174 -7.43 -0.22 -14.31
N PRO A 175 -8.19 0.65 -13.61
CA PRO A 175 -9.06 0.25 -12.50
C PRO A 175 -10.42 -0.34 -12.92
N ALA A 176 -10.72 -0.40 -14.22
CA ALA A 176 -11.98 -0.92 -14.76
C ALA A 176 -12.00 -2.45 -14.85
#